data_AF-A0A662E9Q9-F1
#
_entry.id   AF-A0A662E9Q9-F1
#
_cell.length_a   1.000
_cell.length_b   1.000
_cell.length_c   1.000
_cell.angle_alpha   90.00
_cell.angle_beta   90.00
_cell.angle_gamma   90.00
#
_symmetry.space_group_name_H-M   'P 1'
#
loop_
_entity.id
_entity.type
_entity.pdbx_description
1 polymer ?
#
loop_
_entity_poly.entity_id
_entity_poly.type
_entity_poly.pdbx_seq_one_letter_code
_entity_poly.pdbx_strand_id
1 'polypeptide(L)' 'TAVSFVELDDPTIDWYVETGEPDGKAGAYAIQGAAAAFVERLDGSVTNVIGLPLAETLKMIRLALSDAGCQ' A
#
# COMPACT_ATOMS: atom_id res chain seq x y z
N THR A 1 0.19 9.17 -0.68
CA THR A 1 -0.37 8.24 -1.67
C THR A 1 -1.85 8.17 -1.45
N ALA A 2 -2.65 8.35 -2.49
CA ALA A 2 -4.10 8.22 -2.43
C ALA A 2 -4.52 6.91 -3.11
N VAL A 3 -5.48 6.21 -2.52
CA VAL A 3 -6.06 4.98 -3.06
C VAL A 3 -7.56 5.20 -3.17
N SER A 4 -8.09 5.08 -4.39
CA SER A 4 -9.53 5.12 -4.67
C SER A 4 -10.03 3.70 -4.82
N PHE A 5 -11.16 3.43 -4.19
CA PHE A 5 -11.84 2.15 -4.27
C PHE A 5 -13.06 2.28 -5.19
N VAL A 6 -13.42 1.17 -5.83
CA VAL A 6 -14.74 1.05 -6.47
C VAL A 6 -15.84 1.18 -5.41
N GLU A 7 -17.06 1.49 -5.84
CA GLU A 7 -18.22 1.43 -4.95
C GLU A 7 -18.43 -0.01 -4.49
N LEU A 8 -18.37 -0.24 -3.18
CA LEU A 8 -18.56 -1.54 -2.57
C LEU A 8 -19.98 -1.66 -2.04
N ASP A 9 -20.64 -2.76 -2.37
CA ASP A 9 -21.92 -3.14 -1.80
C ASP A 9 -21.73 -4.04 -0.56
N ASP A 10 -22.75 -4.07 0.30
CA ASP A 10 -22.73 -4.85 1.55
C ASP A 10 -22.33 -6.33 1.34
N PRO A 11 -22.83 -7.05 0.32
CA PRO A 11 -22.42 -8.43 0.06
C PRO A 11 -20.93 -8.61 -0.23
N THR A 12 -20.33 -7.66 -0.96
CA THR A 12 -18.89 -7.70 -1.26
C THR A 12 -18.05 -7.41 -0.03
N ILE A 13 -18.52 -6.50 0.82
CA ILE A 13 -17.87 -6.18 2.10
C ILE A 13 -17.92 -7.41 3.02
N ASP A 14 -19.09 -8.03 3.16
CA ASP A 14 -19.28 -9.22 4.00
C ASP A 14 -18.39 -10.37 3.54
N TRP A 15 -18.37 -10.67 2.23
CA TRP A 15 -17.47 -11.66 1.67
C TRP A 15 -16.00 -11.37 1.99
N TYR A 16 -15.57 -10.11 1.87
CA TYR A 16 -14.19 -9.73 2.15
C TYR A 16 -13.84 -9.90 3.64
N VAL A 17 -14.76 -9.56 4.54
CA VAL A 17 -14.59 -9.75 5.99
C VAL A 17 -14.50 -11.23 6.34
N GLU A 18 -15.30 -12.09 5.70
CA GLU A 18 -15.24 -13.54 5.89
C GLU A 18 -13.89 -14.17 5.51
N THR A 19 -13.10 -13.52 4.66
CA THR A 19 -11.74 -14.02 4.32
C THR A 19 -10.76 -13.96 5.50
N GLY A 20 -11.05 -13.15 6.53
CA GLY A 20 -10.13 -12.87 7.63
C GLY A 20 -8.89 -12.04 7.23
N GLU A 21 -8.77 -11.67 5.95
CA GLU A 21 -7.72 -10.78 5.46
C GLU A 21 -7.72 -9.37 6.11
N PRO A 22 -8.85 -8.72 6.43
CA PRO A 22 -8.82 -7.40 7.05
C PRO A 22 -8.18 -7.39 8.46
N ASP A 23 -8.10 -8.54 9.13
CA ASP A 23 -7.62 -8.62 10.51
C ASP A 23 -6.15 -8.18 10.65
N GLY A 24 -5.92 -7.26 11.57
CA GLY A 24 -4.58 -6.74 11.89
C GLY A 24 -3.99 -5.79 10.84
N LYS A 25 -4.75 -5.37 9.82
CA LYS A 25 -4.29 -4.41 8.81
C LYS A 25 -4.83 -3.01 9.07
N ALA A 26 -3.96 -2.00 9.00
CA ALA A 26 -4.35 -0.62 9.11
C ALA A 26 -5.28 -0.24 7.94
N GLY A 27 -6.49 0.21 8.24
CA GLY A 27 -7.53 0.46 7.22
C GLY A 27 -8.29 -0.79 6.77
N ALA A 28 -8.06 -1.95 7.41
CA ALA A 28 -8.73 -3.21 7.12
C ALA A 28 -8.63 -3.65 5.65
N TYR A 29 -7.55 -3.32 4.94
CA TYR A 29 -7.34 -3.81 3.58
C TYR A 29 -5.86 -4.14 3.30
N ALA A 30 -5.61 -5.10 2.40
CA ALA A 30 -4.29 -5.38 1.85
C ALA A 30 -4.28 -5.23 0.32
N ILE A 31 -3.50 -4.27 -0.18
CA ILE A 31 -3.34 -4.06 -1.63
C ILE A 31 -2.65 -5.24 -2.36
N GLN A 32 -2.05 -6.17 -1.62
CA GLN A 32 -1.46 -7.41 -2.16
C GLN A 32 -2.37 -8.65 -1.94
N GLY A 33 -3.56 -8.47 -1.36
CA GLY A 33 -4.54 -9.52 -1.08
C GLY A 33 -5.82 -9.36 -1.89
N ALA A 34 -6.91 -9.98 -1.44
CA ALA A 34 -8.22 -9.89 -2.07
C ALA A 34 -8.75 -8.46 -2.18
N ALA A 35 -8.35 -7.55 -1.28
CA ALA A 35 -8.72 -6.14 -1.38
C ALA A 35 -8.13 -5.41 -2.60
N ALA A 36 -7.12 -5.97 -3.27
CA ALA A 36 -6.61 -5.43 -4.53
C ALA A 36 -7.70 -5.36 -5.61
N ALA A 37 -8.68 -6.27 -5.57
CA ALA A 37 -9.81 -6.30 -6.50
C ALA A 37 -10.72 -5.05 -6.37
N PHE A 38 -10.64 -4.34 -5.24
CA PHE A 38 -11.45 -3.17 -4.97
C PHE A 38 -10.74 -1.85 -5.29
N VAL A 39 -9.44 -1.88 -5.58
CA VAL A 39 -8.66 -0.67 -5.87
C VAL A 39 -8.91 -0.23 -7.31
N GLU A 40 -9.67 0.85 -7.48
CA GLU A 40 -9.94 1.44 -8.79
C GLU A 40 -8.74 2.23 -9.30
N ARG A 41 -8.07 2.98 -8.41
CA ARG A 41 -6.97 3.87 -8.78
C ARG A 41 -6.02 4.08 -7.61
N LEU A 42 -4.72 4.13 -7.92
CA LEU A 42 -3.69 4.51 -6.96
C LEU A 42 -2.88 5.67 -7.54
N ASP A 43 -2.91 6.82 -6.85
CA ASP A 43 -2.08 7.98 -7.19
C ASP A 43 -0.95 8.11 -6.14
N GLY A 44 0.27 7.80 -6.58
CA GLY A 44 1.48 7.81 -5.77
C GLY A 44 2.23 6.48 -5.81
N SER A 45 2.96 6.16 -4.75
CA SER A 45 3.81 4.97 -4.69
C SER A 45 3.09 3.80 -4.00
N VAL A 46 2.89 2.69 -4.74
CA VAL A 46 2.33 1.42 -4.21
C VAL A 46 3.14 0.92 -3.02
N THR A 47 4.47 1.10 -3.05
CA THR A 47 5.37 0.67 -1.96
C THR A 47 5.10 1.43 -0.65
N ASN A 48 4.66 2.69 -0.76
CA ASN A 48 4.24 3.48 0.39
C ASN A 48 2.92 2.98 1.00
N VAL A 49 2.03 2.38 0.19
CA VAL A 49 0.80 1.72 0.68
C VAL A 49 1.11 0.37 1.33
N ILE A 50 2.14 -0.33 0.85
CA ILE A 50 2.62 -1.59 1.43
C ILE A 50 3.32 -1.36 2.79
N GLY A 51 3.79 -0.13 3.05
CA GLY A 51 4.36 0.26 4.36
C GLY A 51 5.82 0.75 4.32
N LEU A 52 6.46 0.80 3.15
CA LEU A 52 7.77 1.42 2.98
C LEU A 52 7.92 2.05 1.59
N PRO A 53 8.04 3.39 1.47
CA PRO A 53 8.19 4.07 0.18
C PRO A 53 9.56 3.79 -0.44
N LEU A 54 9.68 2.68 -1.19
CA LEU A 54 10.96 2.18 -1.70
C LEU A 54 11.68 3.17 -2.60
N ALA A 55 10.99 3.95 -3.42
CA ALA A 55 11.63 4.93 -4.29
C ALA A 55 12.32 6.04 -3.48
N GLU A 56 11.63 6.57 -2.47
CA GLU A 56 12.12 7.57 -1.53
C GLU A 56 13.23 6.99 -0.63
N THR A 57 13.06 5.76 -0.14
CA THR A 57 14.08 5.04 0.64
C THR A 57 15.35 4.83 -0.20
N LEU A 58 15.23 4.43 -1.46
CA LEU A 58 16.37 4.24 -2.35
C LEU A 58 17.10 5.56 -2.66
N LYS A 59 16.33 6.65 -2.81
CA LYS A 59 16.88 8.00 -2.99
C LYS A 59 17.68 8.45 -1.75
N MET A 60 17.15 8.20 -0.55
CA MET A 60 17.81 8.49 0.72
C MET A 60 19.10 7.68 0.91
N ILE A 61 19.06 6.37 0.60
CA ILE A 61 20.24 5.50 0.65
C ILE A 61 21.31 6.00 -0.31
N ARG A 62 20.94 6.36 -1.55
CA ARG A 62 21.90 6.92 -2.51
C ARG A 62 22.54 8.19 -2.01
N LEU A 63 21.76 9.14 -1.47
CA LEU A 63 22.25 10.39 -0.91
C LEU A 63 23.25 10.14 0.23
N ALA A 64 22.89 9.27 1.18
CA ALA A 64 23.75 8.92 2.30
C ALA A 64 25.06 8.25 1.87
N LEU A 65 25.03 7.40 0.83
CA LEU A 65 26.23 6.77 0.28
C LEU A 65 27.12 7.76 -0.49
N SER A 66 26.54 8.74 -1.18
CA SER A 66 27.31 9.82 -1.80
C SER A 66 27.95 10.76 -0.79
N ASP A 67 27.31 11.04 0.34
CA ASP A 67 27.92 11.80 1.44
C ASP A 67 29.01 10.98 2.15
N ALA A 68 28.81 9.66 2.32
CA ALA A 68 29.80 8.76 2.92
C ALA A 68 31.04 8.52 2.04
N GLY A 69 30.93 8.71 0.72
CA GLY A 69 32.04 8.66 -0.24
C GLY A 69 32.74 10.01 -0.46
N CYS A 70 32.26 11.08 0.17
CA CYS A 70 32.87 12.40 0.16
C CYS A 70 33.52 12.69 1.52
N GLN A 71 34.46 11.84 1.94
CA GLN A 71 35.52 12.14 2.92
C GLN A 71 36.82 11.47 2.47
#